data_AF-A0A661INC3-F1
#
_entry.id   AF-A0A661INC3-F1
#
_cell.length_a   1.000
_cell.length_b   1.000
_cell.length_c   1.000
_cell.angle_alpha   90.00
_cell.angle_beta   90.00
_cell.angle_gamma   90.00
#
_symmetry.space_group_name_H-M   'P 1'
#
loop_
_entity.id
_entity.type
_entity.pdbx_description
1 polymer ?
#
loop_
_entity_poly.entity_id
_entity_poly.type
_entity_poly.pdbx_seq_one_letter_code
_entity_poly.pdbx_strand_id
1 'polypeptide(L)'
;MQEIEQLKELLNRQILLELYGPKWKELYRRELVRCISDIEAKMRSDSVKPKAKKNVLDSFLQDTKLLIIENPLDTEMRNMIRQLLTLLYNWNKAFSDEKELEIDILLAIRLIDQTLTLAEYLSVSRELLRRLRDLSHFSPPTFELSRHYLQTLLDKYNEE
;
A
#
# COMPACT_ATOMS: atom_id res chain seq x y z
N MET A 1 22.59 -9.89 7.62
CA MET A 1 22.40 -9.66 9.07
C MET A 1 21.64 -8.37 9.34
N GLN A 2 21.98 -7.24 8.71
CA GLN A 2 21.31 -5.95 8.94
C GLN A 2 19.79 -5.98 8.65
N GLU A 3 19.35 -6.66 7.60
CA GLU A 3 17.92 -6.81 7.26
C GLU A 3 17.12 -7.63 8.29
N ILE A 4 17.76 -8.60 8.94
CA ILE A 4 17.09 -9.44 9.94
C ILE A 4 16.88 -8.65 11.24
N GLU A 5 17.85 -7.80 11.57
CA GLU A 5 17.72 -6.89 12.72
C GLU A 5 16.60 -5.87 12.49
N GLN A 6 16.48 -5.33 11.27
CA GLN A 6 15.36 -4.48 10.87
C GLN A 6 14.00 -5.19 11.00
N LEU A 7 13.92 -6.47 10.61
CA LEU A 7 12.69 -7.26 10.79
C LEU A 7 12.35 -7.47 12.27
N LYS A 8 13.35 -7.71 13.13
CA LYS A 8 13.13 -7.83 14.58
C LYS A 8 12.65 -6.50 15.18
N GLU A 9 13.23 -5.37 14.76
CA GLU A 9 12.77 -4.04 15.16
C GLU A 9 11.34 -3.76 14.69
N LEU A 10 11.01 -4.14 13.46
CA LEU A 10 9.66 -4.00 12.90
C LEU A 10 8.62 -4.73 13.78
N LEU A 11 8.92 -5.95 14.24
CA LEU A 11 8.00 -6.72 15.09
C LEU A 11 7.74 -6.10 16.47
N ASN A 12 8.54 -5.12 16.89
CA ASN A 12 8.37 -4.40 18.16
C ASN A 12 7.59 -3.10 18.01
N ARG A 13 7.17 -2.72 16.79
CA ARG A 13 6.43 -1.48 16.57
C ARG A 13 5.01 -1.56 17.15
N GLN A 14 4.62 -0.48 17.83
CA GLN A 14 3.31 -0.35 18.47
C GLN A 14 2.14 -0.42 17.46
N ILE A 15 2.35 0.06 16.23
CA ILE A 15 1.34 0.06 15.16
C ILE A 15 0.81 -1.36 14.88
N LEU A 16 1.64 -2.39 15.01
CA LEU A 16 1.20 -3.78 14.80
C LEU A 16 0.27 -4.28 15.91
N LEU A 17 0.42 -3.75 17.13
CA LEU A 17 -0.52 -4.01 18.22
C LEU A 17 -1.86 -3.31 17.97
N GLU A 18 -1.84 -2.11 17.38
CA GLU A 18 -3.07 -1.38 17.03
C GLU A 18 -3.83 -2.08 15.90
N LEU A 19 -3.10 -2.61 14.90
CA LEU A 19 -3.69 -3.29 13.75
C LEU A 19 -4.30 -4.66 14.08
N TYR A 20 -3.55 -5.51 14.79
CA TYR A 20 -3.96 -6.90 15.05
C TYR A 20 -4.52 -7.10 16.46
N GLY A 21 -4.54 -6.05 17.28
CA GLY A 21 -5.04 -6.09 18.66
C GLY A 21 -4.28 -7.09 19.55
N PRO A 22 -4.96 -7.72 20.53
CA PRO A 22 -4.31 -8.61 21.50
C PRO A 22 -3.67 -9.86 20.85
N LYS A 23 -4.22 -10.33 19.71
CA LYS A 23 -3.68 -11.47 18.95
C LYS A 23 -2.22 -11.25 18.53
N TRP A 24 -1.82 -9.99 18.28
CA TRP A 24 -0.44 -9.66 17.96
C TRP A 24 0.53 -10.10 19.06
N LYS A 25 0.24 -9.69 20.29
CA LYS A 25 1.10 -9.91 21.45
C LYS A 25 1.10 -11.36 21.90
N GLU A 26 -0.07 -12.01 21.82
CA GLU A 26 -0.28 -13.36 22.33
C GLU A 26 0.22 -14.44 21.36
N LEU A 27 0.01 -14.25 20.05
CA LEU A 27 0.21 -15.29 19.05
C LEU A 27 1.18 -14.88 17.95
N TYR A 28 0.84 -13.85 17.16
CA TYR A 28 1.51 -13.60 15.88
C TYR A 28 2.96 -13.16 16.04
N ARG A 29 3.26 -12.25 16.97
CA ARG A 29 4.63 -11.79 17.22
C ARG A 29 5.55 -12.96 17.55
N ARG A 30 5.11 -13.88 18.41
CA ARG A 30 5.93 -15.03 18.82
C ARG A 30 6.24 -15.94 17.64
N GLU A 31 5.26 -16.23 16.80
CA GLU A 31 5.45 -17.12 15.66
C GLU A 31 6.25 -16.46 14.52
N LEU A 32 6.10 -15.15 14.31
CA LEU A 32 6.93 -14.40 13.34
C LEU A 32 8.40 -14.31 13.80
N VAL A 33 8.67 -14.14 15.09
CA VAL A 33 10.03 -14.24 15.65
C VAL A 33 10.62 -15.64 15.42
N ARG A 34 9.80 -16.69 15.54
CA ARG A 34 10.23 -18.06 15.21
C ARG A 34 10.51 -18.23 13.72
N CYS A 35 9.70 -17.64 12.85
CA CYS A 35 9.97 -17.65 11.40
C CYS A 35 11.32 -17.02 11.06
N ILE A 36 11.62 -15.86 11.67
CA ILE A 36 12.94 -15.21 11.53
C ILE A 36 14.05 -16.15 11.99
N SER A 37 13.90 -16.76 13.17
CA SER A 37 14.90 -17.68 13.72
C SER A 37 15.09 -18.92 12.85
N ASP A 38 14.01 -19.45 12.27
CA ASP A 38 14.04 -20.59 11.36
C ASP A 38 14.81 -20.23 10.09
N ILE A 39 14.53 -19.07 9.49
CA ILE A 39 15.24 -18.57 8.31
C ILE A 39 16.72 -18.32 8.62
N GLU A 40 17.04 -17.67 9.75
CA GLU A 40 18.43 -17.47 10.21
C GLU A 40 19.18 -18.79 10.35
N ALA A 41 18.52 -19.82 10.92
CA ALA A 41 19.11 -21.13 11.10
C ALA A 41 19.32 -21.83 9.76
N LYS A 42 18.36 -21.74 8.84
CA LYS A 42 18.45 -22.31 7.49
C LYS A 42 19.53 -21.63 6.64
N MET A 43 19.75 -20.33 6.80
CA MET A 43 20.87 -19.62 6.16
C MET A 43 22.24 -20.11 6.64
N ARG A 44 22.34 -20.66 7.86
CA ARG A 44 23.59 -21.17 8.43
C ARG A 44 23.81 -22.66 8.16
N SER A 45 22.73 -23.42 7.99
CA SER A 45 22.77 -24.87 7.80
C SER A 45 21.53 -25.35 7.03
N ASP A 46 21.74 -26.21 6.03
CA ASP A 46 20.66 -26.67 5.14
C ASP A 46 19.62 -27.56 5.84
N SER A 47 19.97 -28.22 6.95
CA SER A 47 19.13 -29.26 7.59
C SER A 47 18.48 -28.78 8.89
N VAL A 48 17.64 -27.75 8.83
CA VAL A 48 16.89 -27.23 10.00
C VAL A 48 15.41 -27.59 9.89
N LYS A 49 14.83 -28.08 11.00
CA LYS A 49 13.38 -28.26 11.12
C LYS A 49 12.72 -26.96 11.58
N PRO A 50 11.57 -26.57 10.99
CA PRO A 50 10.88 -25.35 11.37
C PRO A 50 10.33 -25.44 12.80
N LYS A 51 10.49 -24.36 13.57
CA LYS A 51 9.90 -24.20 14.91
C LYS A 51 8.60 -23.41 14.89
N ALA A 52 8.38 -22.61 13.84
CA ALA A 52 7.15 -21.84 13.68
C ALA A 52 5.95 -22.76 13.39
N LYS A 53 4.80 -22.45 14.01
CA LYS A 53 3.57 -23.22 13.84
C LYS A 53 2.81 -22.73 12.62
N LYS A 54 2.76 -23.55 11.57
CA LYS A 54 2.05 -23.25 10.31
C LYS A 54 0.62 -22.74 10.52
N ASN A 55 -0.20 -23.43 11.32
CA ASN A 55 -1.59 -23.04 11.56
C ASN A 55 -1.76 -21.60 12.09
N VAL A 56 -0.79 -21.10 12.86
CA VAL A 56 -0.82 -19.72 13.38
C VAL A 56 -0.43 -18.72 12.29
N LEU A 57 0.48 -19.10 11.39
CA LEU A 57 0.86 -18.30 10.23
C LEU A 57 -0.27 -18.24 9.20
N ASP A 58 -1.01 -19.34 9.01
CA ASP A 58 -2.20 -19.37 8.15
C ASP A 58 -3.28 -18.45 8.73
N SER A 59 -3.53 -18.52 10.05
CA SER A 59 -4.44 -17.60 10.72
C SER A 59 -3.99 -16.14 10.60
N PHE A 60 -2.69 -15.87 10.75
CA PHE A 60 -2.14 -14.54 10.53
C PHE A 60 -2.43 -14.05 9.12
N LEU A 61 -2.18 -14.87 8.09
CA LEU A 61 -2.43 -14.51 6.70
C LEU A 61 -3.91 -14.21 6.43
N GLN A 62 -4.84 -15.01 6.97
CA GLN A 62 -6.28 -14.75 6.82
C GLN A 62 -6.69 -13.42 7.48
N ASP A 63 -6.24 -13.18 8.73
CA ASP A 63 -6.52 -11.93 9.44
C ASP A 63 -5.89 -10.73 8.74
N THR A 64 -4.68 -10.87 8.17
CA THR A 64 -4.03 -9.84 7.36
C THR A 64 -4.83 -9.53 6.09
N LYS A 65 -5.34 -10.55 5.38
CA LYS A 65 -6.19 -10.33 4.19
C LYS A 65 -7.46 -9.56 4.54
N LEU A 66 -8.13 -9.93 5.63
CA LEU A 66 -9.30 -9.22 6.13
C LEU A 66 -8.97 -7.76 6.45
N LEU A 67 -7.85 -7.55 7.16
CA LEU A 67 -7.38 -6.22 7.56
C LEU A 67 -7.09 -5.30 6.37
N ILE A 68 -6.49 -5.83 5.29
CA ILE A 68 -6.23 -5.08 4.05
C ILE A 68 -7.53 -4.67 3.35
N ILE A 69 -8.56 -5.52 3.40
CA ILE A 69 -9.84 -5.28 2.74
C ILE A 69 -10.69 -4.26 3.53
N GLU A 70 -10.74 -4.41 4.85
CA GLU A 70 -11.63 -3.63 5.70
C GLU A 70 -11.09 -2.25 6.05
N ASN A 71 -9.76 -2.08 6.10
CA ASN A 71 -9.16 -0.86 6.62
C ASN A 71 -8.32 -0.14 5.55
N PRO A 72 -8.49 1.18 5.39
CA PRO A 72 -7.56 1.97 4.58
C PRO A 72 -6.21 2.05 5.30
N LEU A 73 -5.24 1.30 4.80
CA LEU A 73 -3.88 1.28 5.33
C LEU A 73 -3.10 2.49 4.82
N ASP A 74 -2.36 3.17 5.68
CA ASP A 74 -1.42 4.20 5.25
C ASP A 74 -0.17 3.58 4.58
N THR A 75 0.71 4.42 4.00
CA THR A 75 1.91 3.93 3.31
C THR A 75 2.85 3.16 4.23
N GLU A 76 2.96 3.56 5.50
CA GLU A 76 3.85 2.92 6.47
C GLU A 76 3.33 1.52 6.85
N MET A 77 2.04 1.41 7.18
CA MET A 77 1.34 0.16 7.48
C MET A 77 1.43 -0.81 6.31
N ARG A 78 1.18 -0.35 5.08
CA ARG A 78 1.31 -1.18 3.88
C ARG A 78 2.72 -1.73 3.71
N ASN A 79 3.74 -0.90 3.88
CA ASN A 79 5.13 -1.33 3.79
C ASN A 79 5.48 -2.35 4.89
N MET A 80 4.99 -2.14 6.11
CA MET A 80 5.21 -3.09 7.20
C MET A 80 4.54 -4.44 6.92
N ILE A 81 3.26 -4.43 6.54
CA ILE A 81 2.53 -5.67 6.22
C ILE A 81 3.19 -6.39 5.04
N ARG A 82 3.63 -5.66 4.01
CA ARG A 82 4.38 -6.24 2.88
C ARG A 82 5.63 -6.95 3.36
N GLN A 83 6.42 -6.34 4.24
CA GLN A 83 7.62 -6.99 4.79
C GLN A 83 7.29 -8.26 5.58
N LEU A 84 6.19 -8.28 6.34
CA LEU A 84 5.71 -9.47 7.06
C LEU A 84 5.24 -10.57 6.10
N LEU A 85 4.53 -10.23 5.04
CA LEU A 85 4.11 -11.18 4.01
C LEU A 85 5.32 -11.74 3.24
N THR A 86 6.33 -10.92 2.95
CA THR A 86 7.58 -11.39 2.34
C THR A 86 8.35 -12.34 3.27
N LEU A 87 8.38 -12.06 4.58
CA LEU A 87 8.94 -12.98 5.57
C LEU A 87 8.22 -14.33 5.52
N LEU A 88 6.89 -14.32 5.48
CA LEU A 88 6.08 -15.53 5.40
C LEU A 88 6.30 -16.30 4.09
N TYR A 89 6.40 -15.59 2.96
CA TYR A 89 6.73 -16.17 1.66
C TYR A 89 8.08 -16.91 1.70
N ASN A 90 9.11 -16.25 2.24
CA ASN A 90 10.45 -16.82 2.36
C ASN A 90 10.46 -18.04 3.29
N TRP A 91 9.71 -17.99 4.39
CA TRP A 91 9.56 -19.12 5.29
C TRP A 91 8.86 -20.31 4.61
N ASN A 92 7.75 -20.06 3.88
CA ASN A 92 7.04 -21.11 3.13
C ASN A 92 7.97 -21.78 2.12
N LYS A 93 8.64 -20.98 1.29
CA LYS A 93 9.60 -21.45 0.28
C LYS A 93 10.76 -22.24 0.89
N ALA A 94 11.18 -21.88 2.10
CA ALA A 94 12.27 -22.55 2.78
C ALA A 94 11.85 -23.89 3.42
N PHE A 95 10.65 -24.04 3.96
CA PHE A 95 10.32 -25.20 4.81
C PHE A 95 9.14 -26.06 4.35
N SER A 96 8.13 -25.46 3.74
CA SER A 96 6.89 -26.15 3.37
C SER A 96 6.76 -26.36 1.87
N ASP A 97 7.29 -25.43 1.06
CA ASP A 97 7.20 -25.37 -0.40
C ASP A 97 5.77 -25.60 -0.93
N GLU A 98 4.79 -25.10 -0.18
CA GLU A 98 3.38 -25.34 -0.48
C GLU A 98 2.86 -24.26 -1.43
N LYS A 99 2.45 -24.68 -2.62
CA LYS A 99 2.03 -23.78 -3.70
C LYS A 99 0.79 -22.97 -3.36
N GLU A 100 -0.18 -23.58 -2.68
CA GLU A 100 -1.43 -22.90 -2.31
C GLU A 100 -1.15 -21.72 -1.38
N LEU A 101 -0.34 -21.94 -0.35
CA LEU A 101 0.06 -20.88 0.58
C LEU A 101 0.87 -19.78 -0.12
N GLU A 102 1.77 -20.16 -1.04
CA GLU A 102 2.50 -19.18 -1.86
C GLU A 102 1.56 -18.30 -2.68
N ILE A 103 0.58 -18.89 -3.37
CA ILE A 103 -0.41 -18.14 -4.15
C ILE A 103 -1.19 -17.19 -3.24
N ASP A 104 -1.63 -17.66 -2.08
CA ASP A 104 -2.41 -16.87 -1.13
C ASP A 104 -1.62 -15.67 -0.58
N ILE A 105 -0.33 -15.85 -0.28
CA ILE A 105 0.56 -14.75 0.14
C ILE A 105 0.74 -13.73 -0.98
N LEU A 106 0.99 -14.20 -2.21
CA LEU A 106 1.16 -13.33 -3.37
C LEU A 106 -0.11 -12.55 -3.69
N LEU A 107 -1.29 -13.16 -3.52
CA LEU A 107 -2.58 -12.47 -3.64
C LEU A 107 -2.73 -11.38 -2.58
N ALA A 108 -2.37 -11.65 -1.32
CA ALA A 108 -2.40 -10.63 -0.26
C ALA A 108 -1.47 -9.44 -0.58
N ILE A 109 -0.27 -9.69 -1.11
CA ILE A 109 0.66 -8.64 -1.55
C ILE A 109 0.03 -7.82 -2.69
N ARG A 110 -0.56 -8.48 -3.69
CA ARG A 110 -1.24 -7.80 -4.80
C ARG A 110 -2.43 -6.95 -4.34
N LEU A 111 -3.19 -7.40 -3.35
CA LEU A 111 -4.28 -6.60 -2.77
C LEU A 111 -3.75 -5.29 -2.18
N ILE A 112 -2.62 -5.33 -1.46
CA ILE A 112 -1.98 -4.12 -0.93
C ILE A 112 -1.60 -3.17 -2.07
N ASP A 113 -1.00 -3.67 -3.14
CA ASP A 113 -0.64 -2.84 -4.31
C ASP A 113 -1.88 -2.23 -4.98
N GLN A 114 -2.96 -3.00 -5.13
CA GLN A 114 -4.19 -2.53 -5.76
C GLN A 114 -4.88 -1.41 -4.97
N THR A 115 -4.87 -1.48 -3.63
CA THR A 115 -5.43 -0.41 -2.78
C THR A 115 -4.74 0.95 -3.02
N LEU A 116 -3.44 0.95 -3.36
CA LEU A 116 -2.69 2.16 -3.68
C LEU A 116 -3.20 2.81 -4.97
N THR A 117 -3.37 2.03 -6.04
CA THR A 117 -3.94 2.50 -7.31
C THR A 117 -5.35 3.08 -7.15
N LEU A 118 -6.18 2.52 -6.27
CA LEU A 118 -7.52 3.06 -6.01
C LEU A 118 -7.48 4.40 -5.28
N ALA A 119 -6.59 4.55 -4.29
CA ALA A 119 -6.41 5.80 -3.58
C ALA A 119 -5.86 6.90 -4.51
N GLU A 120 -4.91 6.56 -5.37
CA GLU A 120 -4.37 7.44 -6.41
C GLU A 120 -5.46 7.86 -7.40
N TYR A 121 -6.26 6.91 -7.88
CA TYR A 121 -7.39 7.18 -8.77
C TYR A 121 -8.40 8.15 -8.15
N LEU A 122 -8.72 7.97 -6.86
CA LEU A 122 -9.59 8.89 -6.12
C LEU A 122 -8.98 10.30 -6.01
N SER A 123 -7.68 10.41 -5.80
CA SER A 123 -6.97 11.69 -5.76
C SER A 123 -7.05 12.41 -7.11
N VAL A 124 -6.75 11.72 -8.22
CA VAL A 124 -6.87 12.27 -9.57
C VAL A 124 -8.31 12.68 -9.88
N SER A 125 -9.30 11.86 -9.48
CA SER A 125 -10.71 12.17 -9.68
C SER A 125 -11.13 13.44 -8.94
N ARG A 126 -10.65 13.66 -7.71
CA ARG A 126 -10.91 14.89 -6.95
C ARG A 126 -10.30 16.12 -7.62
N GLU A 127 -9.08 16.01 -8.13
CA GLU A 127 -8.41 17.10 -8.85
C GLU A 127 -9.12 17.43 -10.17
N LEU A 128 -9.57 16.41 -10.92
CA LEU A 128 -10.37 16.61 -12.12
C LEU A 128 -11.69 17.32 -11.82
N LEU A 129 -12.40 16.91 -10.77
CA LEU A 129 -13.63 17.59 -10.34
C LEU A 129 -13.38 19.05 -9.95
N ARG A 130 -12.25 19.34 -9.30
CA ARG A 130 -11.85 20.70 -8.95
C ARG A 130 -11.63 21.54 -10.21
N ARG A 131 -10.85 21.03 -11.19
CA ARG A 131 -10.61 21.73 -12.45
C ARG A 131 -11.88 21.94 -13.27
N LEU A 132 -12.78 20.96 -13.31
CA LEU A 132 -14.08 21.12 -13.97
C LEU A 132 -14.93 22.20 -13.30
N ARG A 133 -14.91 22.28 -11.96
CA ARG A 133 -15.57 23.36 -11.23
C ARG A 133 -14.93 24.71 -11.53
N ASP A 134 -13.60 24.81 -11.55
CA ASP A 134 -12.88 26.04 -11.88
C ASP A 134 -13.19 26.50 -13.32
N LEU A 135 -13.28 25.56 -14.28
CA LEU A 135 -13.73 25.84 -15.64
C LEU A 135 -15.20 26.25 -15.72
N SER A 136 -16.08 25.67 -14.90
CA SER A 136 -17.49 26.07 -14.86
C SER A 136 -17.70 27.49 -14.34
N HIS A 137 -16.79 27.97 -13.48
CA HIS A 137 -16.77 29.34 -12.97
C HIS A 137 -15.81 30.25 -13.77
N PHE A 138 -15.20 29.73 -14.82
CA PHE A 138 -14.37 30.52 -15.71
C PHE A 138 -15.26 31.46 -16.51
N SER A 139 -15.34 32.70 -16.03
CA SER A 139 -15.77 33.84 -16.82
C SER A 139 -14.60 34.20 -17.75
N PRO A 140 -14.70 34.00 -19.08
CA PRO A 140 -13.68 34.51 -19.97
C PRO A 140 -13.59 36.03 -19.75
N PRO A 141 -12.38 36.63 -19.86
CA PRO A 141 -12.27 38.07 -19.76
C PRO A 141 -13.22 38.67 -20.78
N THR A 142 -14.27 39.33 -20.29
CA THR A 142 -15.11 40.21 -21.10
C THR A 142 -14.17 41.29 -21.58
N PHE A 143 -13.64 41.13 -22.79
CA PHE A 143 -13.09 42.26 -23.52
C PHE A 143 -14.26 43.22 -23.68
N GLU A 144 -14.31 44.23 -22.80
CA GLU A 144 -15.01 45.45 -23.12
C GLU A 144 -14.27 46.01 -24.33
N LEU A 145 -14.75 45.64 -25.52
CA LEU A 145 -14.39 46.31 -26.75
C LEU A 145 -14.70 47.78 -26.51
N SER A 146 -13.66 48.55 -26.22
CA SER A 146 -13.82 49.98 -26.00
C SER A 146 -14.47 50.52 -27.27
N ARG A 147 -15.49 51.36 -27.10
CA ARG A 147 -16.21 51.97 -28.23
C ARG A 147 -15.23 52.59 -29.22
N HIS A 148 -14.12 53.12 -28.70
CA HIS A 148 -13.02 53.67 -29.47
C HIS A 148 -12.36 52.65 -30.40
N TYR A 149 -12.07 51.43 -29.95
CA TYR A 149 -11.48 50.38 -30.78
C TYR A 149 -12.41 49.94 -31.92
N LEU A 150 -13.71 49.82 -31.65
CA LEU A 150 -14.71 49.54 -32.70
C LEU A 150 -14.79 50.69 -33.71
N GLN A 151 -14.68 51.93 -33.22
CA GLN A 151 -14.69 53.12 -34.07
C GLN A 151 -13.44 53.19 -34.96
N THR A 152 -12.26 52.88 -34.42
CA THR A 152 -11.01 52.85 -35.22
C THR A 152 -11.05 51.76 -36.30
N LEU A 153 -11.69 50.62 -36.04
CA LEU A 153 -11.88 49.58 -37.05
C LEU A 153 -12.87 49.98 -38.15
N LEU A 154 -13.96 50.66 -37.76
CA LEU A 154 -14.95 51.20 -38.69
C LEU A 154 -14.37 52.29 -39.59
N ASP A 155 -13.58 53.20 -39.01
CA ASP A 155 -12.95 54.29 -39.76
C ASP A 155 -11.96 53.72 -40.78
N LYS A 156 -11.15 52.73 -40.41
CA LYS A 156 -10.25 52.04 -41.36
C LYS A 156 -10.97 51.31 -42.49
N TYR A 157 -12.15 50.75 -42.24
CA TYR A 157 -12.93 50.04 -43.26
C TYR A 157 -13.60 51.01 -44.25
N ASN A 158 -13.89 52.25 -43.84
CA ASN A 158 -14.49 53.27 -44.70
C ASN A 158 -13.45 54.08 -45.50
N GLU A 159 -12.16 53.95 -45.16
CA GLU A 159 -11.04 54.59 -45.88
C GLU A 159 -10.46 53.71 -47.01
N GLU A 160 -10.91 52.45 -47.14
CA GLU A 160 -10.71 51.58 -48.32
C GLU A 160 -11.88 51.68 -49.31
#